data_AF-A0A9X0G364-F1
#
_entry.id   AF-A0A9X0G364-F1
#
_cell.length_a   1.000
_cell.length_b   1.000
_cell.length_c   1.000
_cell.angle_alpha   90.00
_cell.angle_beta   90.00
_cell.angle_gamma   90.00
#
_symmetry.space_group_name_H-M   'P 1'
#
loop_
_entity.id
_entity.type
_entity.pdbx_description
1 polymer ?
#
loop_
_entity_poly.entity_id
_entity_poly.type
_entity_poly.pdbx_seq_one_letter_code
_entity_poly.pdbx_strand_id
1 'polypeptide(L)' 'MPIIKENIVGMKAEISLVENMIYVVKDGQLHSIEPPSTGHGEQSFVYKGGKVTRVDERKIRLI' A
#
# COMPACT_ATOMS: atom_id res chain seq x y z
N MET A 1 12.38 1.67 1.72
CA MET A 1 11.41 2.73 1.35
C MET A 1 11.60 3.03 -0.12
N PRO A 2 10.64 2.72 -0.99
CA PRO A 2 10.69 3.16 -2.38
C PRO A 2 10.67 4.69 -2.43
N ILE A 3 11.39 5.28 -3.38
CA ILE A 3 11.40 6.73 -3.58
C ILE A 3 10.18 7.08 -4.42
N ILE A 4 9.14 7.63 -3.79
CA ILE A 4 7.94 8.08 -4.48
C ILE A 4 8.24 9.45 -5.11
N LYS A 5 8.14 9.55 -6.43
CA LYS A 5 8.30 10.82 -7.14
C LYS A 5 6.94 11.53 -7.19
N GLU A 6 6.82 12.63 -6.47
CA GLU A 6 5.58 13.41 -6.37
C GLU A 6 5.68 14.72 -7.16
N ASN A 7 4.62 15.03 -7.90
CA ASN A 7 4.37 16.34 -8.48
C ASN A 7 3.31 17.05 -7.62
N ILE A 8 3.78 17.95 -6.75
CA ILE A 8 2.94 18.66 -5.77
C ILE A 8 1.94 19.61 -6.45
N VAL A 9 2.31 20.20 -7.59
CA VAL A 9 1.45 21.15 -8.34
C VAL A 9 0.25 20.45 -8.95
N GLY A 10 0.44 19.24 -9.49
CA GLY A 10 -0.63 18.45 -10.11
C GLY A 10 -1.32 17.46 -9.17
N MET A 11 -0.85 17.31 -7.93
CA MET A 11 -1.24 16.26 -7.00
C MET A 11 -1.18 14.86 -7.62
N LYS A 12 -0.04 14.55 -8.27
CA LYS A 12 0.23 13.26 -8.91
C LYS A 12 1.45 12.61 -8.29
N ALA A 13 1.40 11.29 -8.13
CA ALA A 13 2.54 10.49 -7.74
C ALA A 13 2.79 9.40 -8.79
N GLU A 14 4.06 9.12 -9.07
CA GLU A 14 4.50 8.04 -9.96
C GLU A 14 4.74 6.76 -9.15
N ILE A 15 4.24 5.63 -9.64
CA ILE A 15 4.46 4.30 -9.04
C ILE A 15 5.16 3.37 -10.02
N SER A 16 5.99 2.48 -9.50
CA SER A 16 6.61 1.42 -10.29
C SER A 16 5.63 0.26 -10.45
N LEU A 17 5.36 -0.14 -11.69
CA LEU A 17 4.58 -1.35 -12.00
C LEU A 17 5.39 -2.64 -11.84
N VAL A 18 6.70 -2.53 -11.64
CA VAL A 18 7.59 -3.68 -11.36
C VAL A 18 7.50 -4.08 -9.88
N GLU A 19 7.17 -3.12 -9.02
CA GLU A 19 7.04 -3.35 -7.58
C GLU A 19 5.66 -3.95 -7.28
N ASN A 20 5.62 -5.19 -6.78
CA ASN A 20 4.38 -5.87 -6.40
C ASN A 20 3.87 -5.38 -5.04
N MET A 21 3.46 -4.11 -5.00
CA MET A 21 3.10 -3.36 -3.79
C MET A 21 1.63 -2.99 -3.79
N ILE A 22 1.09 -2.70 -2.61
CA ILE A 22 -0.22 -2.05 -2.48
C ILE A 22 -0.01 -0.56 -2.21
N TYR A 23 -0.77 0.28 -2.91
CA TYR A 23 -0.70 1.73 -2.79
C TYR A 23 -2.03 2.29 -2.28
N VAL A 24 -1.99 3.15 -1.26
CA VAL A 24 -3.15 3.79 -0.64
C VAL A 24 -2.92 5.28 -0.57
N VAL A 25 -3.88 6.08 -1.06
CA VAL A 25 -3.85 7.54 -0.88
C VAL A 25 -4.56 7.90 0.43
N LYS A 26 -3.85 8.58 1.34
CA LYS A 26 -4.41 9.07 2.60
C LYS A 26 -3.90 10.48 2.87
N ASP A 27 -4.81 11.38 3.23
CA ASP A 27 -4.52 12.78 3.55
C ASP A 27 -3.66 13.49 2.47
N GLY A 28 -3.92 13.16 1.20
CA GLY A 28 -3.23 13.73 0.04
C GLY A 28 -1.85 13.13 -0.27
N GLN A 29 -1.41 12.12 0.47
CA GLN A 29 -0.12 11.46 0.30
C GLN A 29 -0.29 10.01 -0.15
N LEU A 30 0.63 9.53 -0.98
CA LEU A 30 0.68 8.14 -1.40
C LEU A 30 1.46 7.31 -0.36
N HIS A 31 0.81 6.31 0.21
CA HIS A 31 1.43 5.33 1.10
C HIS A 31 1.61 4.01 0.36
N SER A 32 2.79 3.43 0.46
CA SER A 32 3.11 2.09 -0.05
C SER A 32 3.13 1.07 1.09
N ILE A 33 2.62 -0.13 0.79
CA ILE A 33 2.57 -1.26 1.71
C ILE A 33 3.29 -2.41 1.01
N GLU A 34 4.32 -2.93 1.68
CA GLU A 34 5.10 -4.06 1.17
C GLU A 34 4.27 -5.34 1.15
N PRO A 35 4.46 -6.21 0.14
CA PRO A 35 3.88 -7.54 0.18
C PRO A 35 4.46 -8.34 1.37
N PRO A 36 3.76 -9.38 1.84
CA PRO A 36 4.29 -10.26 2.87
C PRO A 36 5.66 -10.82 2.48
N SER A 37 6.67 -10.64 3.34
CA SER A 37 8.05 -11.04 3.06
C SER A 37 8.24 -12.54 2.84
N THR A 38 7.28 -13.35 3.27
CA THR A 38 7.25 -14.80 3.10
C THR A 38 6.75 -15.24 1.72
N GLY A 39 6.26 -14.32 0.87
CA GLY A 39 5.67 -14.65 -0.44
C GLY A 39 4.27 -15.29 -0.37
N HIS A 40 3.76 -15.51 0.83
CA HIS A 40 2.44 -16.08 1.12
C HIS A 40 1.82 -15.34 2.31
N GLY A 41 0.52 -15.06 2.25
CA GLY A 41 -0.20 -14.36 3.30
C GLY A 41 -1.49 -13.73 2.78
N GLU A 42 -2.24 -13.12 3.69
CA GLU A 42 -3.45 -12.35 3.38
C GLU A 42 -3.27 -10.92 3.90
N GLN A 43 -3.62 -9.93 3.08
CA GLN A 43 -3.70 -8.52 3.49
C GLN A 43 -5.15 -8.07 3.34
N SER A 44 -5.76 -7.60 4.44
CA SER A 44 -7.15 -7.15 4.47
C SER A 44 -7.22 -5.64 4.71
N PHE A 45 -8.13 -4.97 4.01
CA PHE A 45 -8.33 -3.52 4.09
C PHE A 45 -9.70 -3.21 4.68
N VAL A 46 -9.75 -2.35 5.70
CA VAL A 46 -11.00 -1.90 6.30
C VAL A 46 -11.27 -0.45 5.92
N TYR A 47 -12.37 -0.25 5.18
CA TYR A 47 -12.89 1.07 4.83
C TYR A 47 -13.94 1.53 5.83
N LYS A 48 -13.86 2.80 6.26
CA LYS A 48 -14.92 3.46 7.02
C LYS A 48 -15.09 4.87 6.48
N GLY A 49 -16.32 5.22 6.10
CA GLY A 49 -16.61 6.53 5.49
C GLY A 49 -15.82 6.80 4.20
N GLY A 50 -15.57 5.75 3.40
CA GLY A 50 -14.82 5.86 2.13
C GLY A 50 -13.30 5.98 2.29
N LYS A 51 -12.76 5.93 3.52
CA LYS A 51 -11.31 6.02 3.78
C LYS A 51 -10.78 4.70 4.33
N VAL A 52 -9.54 4.35 3.97
CA VAL A 52 -8.82 3.23 4.59
C VAL A 52 -8.49 3.60 6.04
N THR A 53 -8.93 2.78 6.98
CA THR A 53 -8.73 3.02 8.42
C THR A 53 -7.77 2.04 9.07
N ARG A 54 -7.69 0.82 8.54
CA ARG A 54 -6.78 -0.23 9.00
C ARG A 54 -6.33 -1.11 7.83
N VAL A 55 -5.08 -1.51 7.89
CA VAL A 55 -4.48 -2.55 7.05
C VAL A 55 -4.05 -3.65 8.01
N ASP A 56 -4.61 -4.84 7.85
CA ASP A 56 -4.21 -6.02 8.61
C ASP A 56 -3.41 -6.95 7.72
N GLU A 57 -2.27 -7.41 8.20
CA GLU A 57 -1.50 -8.48 7.56
C GLU A 57 -1.68 -9.75 8.38
N ARG A 58 -2.22 -10.80 7.75
CA ARG A 58 -2.28 -12.14 8.31
C ARG A 58 -1.26 -13.02 7.62
N LYS A 59 -0.19 -13.33 8.35
CA LYS A 59 0.84 -14.26 7.89
C LYS A 59 0.33 -15.69 8.01
N ILE A 60 0.22 -16.38 6.88
CA ILE A 60 -0.08 -17.81 6.85
C ILE A 60 1.27 -18.53 6.81
N ARG A 61 1.59 -19.29 7.86
CA ARG A 61 2.69 -20.25 7.80
C ARG A 61 2.17 -21.50 7.08
N LEU A 62 2.71 -21.79 5.90
CA LEU A 62 2.62 -23.13 5.33
C LEU A 62 3.52 -24.04 6.18
N ILE A 63 2.94 -25.12 6.69
CA ILE A 63 3.59 -26.10 7.57
C ILE A 63 4.55 -26.96 6.75
#